data_AF-A0A9P6TKK9-F1
#
_entry.id   AF-A0A9P6TKK9-F1
#
_cell.length_a   1.000
_cell.length_b   1.000
_cell.length_c   1.000
_cell.angle_alpha   90.00
_cell.angle_beta   90.00
_cell.angle_gamma   90.00
#
_symmetry.space_group_name_H-M   'P 1'
#
loop_
_entity.id
_entity.type
_entity.pdbx_description
1 polymer ?
#
loop_
_entity_poly.entity_id
_entity_poly.type
_entity_poly.pdbx_seq_one_letter_code
_entity_poly.pdbx_strand_id
1 'polypeptide(L)'
;MLQPRNVIAVHEADEIHGAEISVGNDVLALYPGTTCFYKATVITPPSKNKDTNYLSSYKVQFEDDNDQVKYVLARNVLEVPKPK
;
A
#
# COMPACT_ATOMS: atom_id res chain seq x y z
N MET A 1 14.84 6.33 -21.44
CA MET A 1 14.97 5.82 -20.06
C MET A 1 14.07 6.64 -19.15
N LEU A 2 13.38 6.00 -18.21
CA LEU A 2 12.53 6.71 -17.23
C LEU A 2 13.40 7.60 -16.33
N GLN A 3 12.89 8.77 -15.97
CA GLN A 3 13.55 9.66 -15.02
C GLN A 3 13.46 9.05 -13.62
N PRO A 4 14.49 9.14 -12.75
CA PRO A 4 14.44 8.58 -11.40
C PRO A 4 13.25 9.06 -10.56
N ARG A 5 12.78 10.29 -10.81
CA ARG A 5 11.59 10.87 -10.16
C ARG A 5 10.28 10.11 -10.46
N ASN A 6 10.28 9.25 -11.47
CA ASN A 6 9.14 8.45 -11.91
C ASN A 6 9.27 6.97 -11.50
N VAL A 7 10.23 6.63 -10.63
CA VAL A 7 10.50 5.26 -10.19
C VAL A 7 10.46 5.21 -8.67
N ILE A 8 9.65 4.30 -8.12
CA ILE A 8 9.61 3.98 -6.69
C ILE A 8 10.09 2.55 -6.56
N ALA A 9 11.09 2.31 -5.70
CA ALA A 9 11.58 0.97 -5.44
C ALA A 9 10.56 0.21 -4.58
N VAL A 10 10.15 -0.98 -5.04
CA VAL A 10 9.35 -1.91 -4.24
C VAL A 10 10.33 -2.71 -3.38
N HIS A 11 10.14 -2.70 -2.06
CA HIS A 11 11.03 -3.40 -1.13
C HIS A 11 10.67 -4.90 -1.06
N GLU A 12 11.68 -5.75 -0.87
CA GLU A 12 11.45 -7.18 -0.67
C GLU A 12 10.82 -7.44 0.71
N ALA A 13 10.18 -8.61 0.86
CA ALA A 13 9.40 -8.94 2.07
C ALA A 13 10.24 -8.89 3.37
N ASP A 14 11.53 -9.22 3.27
CA ASP A 14 12.46 -9.22 4.39
C ASP A 14 13.04 -7.83 4.68
N GLU A 15 12.73 -6.80 3.89
CA GLU A 15 13.22 -5.43 4.06
C GLU A 15 12.16 -4.47 4.62
N ILE A 16 10.95 -4.95 4.92
CA ILE A 16 9.91 -4.16 5.59
C ILE A 16 10.25 -4.04 7.09
N HIS A 17 11.39 -3.42 7.38
CA HIS A 17 11.85 -3.05 8.72
C HIS A 17 11.54 -1.58 9.05
N GLY A 18 10.79 -0.90 8.17
CA GLY A 18 10.31 0.48 8.35
C GLY A 18 9.07 0.57 9.24
N ALA A 19 8.80 1.78 9.74
CA ALA A 19 7.55 2.07 10.43
C ALA A 19 6.36 1.84 9.49
N GLU A 20 5.29 1.23 10.00
CA GLU A 20 4.07 1.05 9.23
C GLU A 20 3.46 2.39 8.85
N ILE A 21 2.93 2.47 7.62
CA ILE A 21 2.15 3.63 7.18
C ILE A 21 0.87 3.73 8.04
N SER A 22 0.68 4.89 8.67
CA SER A 22 -0.43 5.15 9.59
C SER A 22 -1.79 5.17 8.90
N VAL A 23 -2.84 4.89 9.68
CA VAL A 23 -4.24 5.02 9.26
C VAL A 23 -4.54 6.45 8.79
N GLY A 24 -5.32 6.57 7.70
CA GLY A 24 -5.71 7.84 7.10
C GLY A 24 -4.70 8.42 6.12
N ASN A 25 -3.50 7.85 5.99
CA ASN A 25 -2.53 8.28 4.99
C ASN A 25 -2.88 7.73 3.61
N ASP A 26 -2.65 8.57 2.60
CA ASP A 26 -2.69 8.18 1.20
C ASP A 26 -1.43 7.39 0.80
N VAL A 27 -1.66 6.34 0.02
CA VAL A 27 -0.65 5.39 -0.45
C VAL A 27 -0.89 5.04 -1.92
N LEU A 28 0.14 4.51 -2.56
CA LEU A 28 0.01 3.79 -3.82
C LEU A 28 -0.04 2.29 -3.50
N ALA A 29 -1.17 1.65 -3.76
CA ALA A 29 -1.38 0.23 -3.47
C ALA A 29 -1.61 -0.56 -4.76
N LEU A 30 -1.01 -1.75 -4.86
CA LEU A 30 -1.25 -2.66 -5.99
C LEU A 30 -2.68 -3.20 -5.93
N TYR A 31 -3.49 -2.96 -6.96
CA TYR A 31 -4.86 -3.45 -6.97
C TYR A 31 -4.91 -4.97 -7.15
N PRO A 32 -5.68 -5.72 -6.33
CA PRO A 32 -5.74 -7.17 -6.40
C PRO A 32 -6.04 -7.71 -7.81
N GLY A 33 -5.28 -8.70 -8.25
CA GLY A 33 -5.43 -9.30 -9.58
C GLY A 33 -4.85 -8.48 -10.73
N THR A 34 -4.12 -7.40 -10.44
CA THR A 34 -3.48 -6.53 -11.46
C THR A 34 -1.99 -6.35 -11.19
N THR A 35 -1.31 -5.65 -12.11
CA THR A 35 0.08 -5.20 -11.98
C THR A 35 0.19 -3.68 -11.83
N CYS A 36 -0.91 -3.00 -11.50
CA CYS A 36 -1.00 -1.54 -11.46
C CYS A 36 -1.20 -1.04 -10.02
N PHE A 37 -0.50 0.05 -9.70
CA PHE A 37 -0.66 0.76 -8.43
C PHE A 37 -1.66 1.90 -8.60
N TYR A 38 -2.57 2.04 -7.64
CA TYR A 38 -3.59 3.08 -7.60
C TYR A 38 -3.55 3.78 -6.26
N LYS A 39 -4.08 5.01 -6.22
CA LYS A 39 -4.22 5.76 -4.98
C LYS A 39 -5.24 5.08 -4.07
N ALA A 40 -4.86 4.92 -2.81
CA ALA A 40 -5.71 4.35 -1.77
C ALA A 40 -5.40 5.00 -0.42
N THR A 41 -6.31 4.86 0.53
CA THR A 41 -6.13 5.35 1.91
C THR A 41 -6.00 4.16 2.87
N VAL A 42 -5.06 4.22 3.80
CA VAL A 42 -4.87 3.16 4.80
C VAL A 42 -6.01 3.17 5.81
N ILE A 43 -6.71 2.05 5.94
CA ILE A 43 -7.78 1.83 6.92
C ILE A 43 -7.26 1.05 8.13
N THR A 44 -6.41 0.05 7.90
CA THR A 44 -5.81 -0.74 8.99
C THR A 44 -4.41 -1.21 8.60
N PRO A 45 -3.39 -0.90 9.40
CA PRO A 45 -2.05 -1.42 9.17
C PRO A 45 -1.91 -2.90 9.58
N PRO A 46 -0.90 -3.63 9.09
CA PRO A 46 -0.70 -5.06 9.36
C PRO A 46 -0.70 -5.39 10.86
N SER A 47 0.02 -4.63 11.69
CA SER A 47 0.09 -4.84 13.14
C SER A 47 -1.27 -4.81 13.85
N LYS A 48 -2.25 -4.11 13.28
CA LYS A 48 -3.60 -3.97 13.82
C LYS A 48 -4.63 -4.85 13.10
N ASN A 49 -4.20 -5.60 12.08
CA ASN A 49 -5.09 -6.47 11.34
C ASN A 49 -5.33 -7.77 12.12
N LYS A 50 -6.60 -8.02 12.44
CA LYS A 50 -7.04 -9.21 13.18
C LYS A 50 -7.47 -10.38 12.28
N ASP A 51 -7.48 -10.17 10.96
CA ASP A 51 -7.86 -11.21 10.02
C ASP A 51 -6.70 -12.19 9.80
N THR A 52 -6.87 -13.42 10.28
CA THR A 52 -5.84 -14.45 10.26
C THR A 52 -5.43 -14.87 8.85
N ASN A 53 -6.27 -14.63 7.84
CA ASN A 53 -5.95 -14.91 6.44
C ASN A 53 -5.03 -13.84 5.81
N TYR A 54 -4.88 -12.68 6.47
CA TYR A 54 -4.22 -11.50 5.90
C TYR A 54 -3.29 -10.79 6.90
N LEU A 55 -2.64 -11.55 7.79
CA LEU A 55 -1.82 -11.03 8.90
C LEU A 55 -0.70 -10.05 8.49
N SER A 56 -0.24 -10.08 7.24
CA SER A 56 0.82 -9.20 6.72
C SER A 56 0.31 -8.21 5.67
N SER A 57 -1.00 -7.94 5.65
CA SER A 57 -1.64 -7.05 4.70
C SER A 57 -2.24 -5.82 5.37
N TYR A 58 -2.13 -4.70 4.67
CA TYR A 58 -2.94 -3.52 4.94
C TYR A 58 -4.38 -3.78 4.50
N LYS A 59 -5.32 -3.18 5.23
CA LYS A 59 -6.65 -2.85 4.69
C LYS A 59 -6.57 -1.45 4.11
N VAL A 60 -6.85 -1.33 2.82
CA VAL A 60 -6.83 -0.04 2.11
C VAL A 60 -8.17 0.18 1.42
N GLN A 61 -8.56 1.43 1.28
CA GLN A 61 -9.73 1.87 0.53
C GLN A 61 -9.25 2.56 -0.74
N PHE A 62 -9.59 2.01 -1.91
CA PHE A 62 -9.21 2.59 -3.19
C PHE A 62 -10.16 3.73 -3.58
N GLU A 63 -9.61 4.80 -4.15
CA GLU A 63 -10.36 6.01 -4.54
C GLU A 63 -11.42 5.72 -5.63
N ASP A 64 -11.10 4.83 -6.58
CA ASP A 64 -11.90 4.56 -7.78
C ASP A 64 -12.84 3.33 -7.68
N ASP A 65 -12.97 2.69 -6.51
CA ASP A 65 -13.74 1.45 -6.34
C ASP A 65 -14.95 1.60 -5.38
N ASN A 66 -15.61 2.75 -5.42
CA ASN A 66 -16.80 3.06 -4.61
C ASN A 66 -16.59 2.74 -3.11
N ASP A 67 -15.47 3.21 -2.57
CA ASP A 67 -15.08 3.06 -1.15
C ASP A 67 -14.92 1.60 -0.67
N GLN A 68 -14.69 0.65 -1.59
CA GLN A 68 -14.43 -0.73 -1.20
C GLN A 68 -13.08 -0.89 -0.49
N VAL A 69 -13.12 -1.60 0.64
CA VAL A 69 -11.93 -2.00 1.39
C VAL A 69 -11.36 -3.30 0.81
N LYS A 70 -10.07 -3.30 0.51
CA LYS A 70 -9.33 -4.48 0.02
C LYS A 70 -8.12 -4.76 0.90
N TYR A 71 -7.64 -6.00 0.84
CA TYR A 71 -6.41 -6.42 1.48
C TYR A 71 -5.25 -6.35 0.48
N VAL A 72 -4.18 -5.65 0.85
CA VAL A 72 -2.97 -5.53 0.02
C VAL A 72 -1.75 -5.85 0.89
N LEU A 73 -0.87 -6.73 0.40
CA LEU A 73 0.36 -7.09 1.09
C LEU A 73 1.21 -5.87 1.38
N ALA A 74 1.87 -5.82 2.53
CA ALA A 74 2.69 -4.68 2.94
C ALA A 74 3.72 -4.26 1.88
N ARG A 75 4.39 -5.22 1.21
CA ARG A 75 5.34 -4.94 0.12
C ARG A 75 4.73 -4.23 -1.09
N ASN A 76 3.42 -4.33 -1.28
CA ASN A 76 2.69 -3.77 -2.40
C ASN A 76 1.95 -2.47 -2.03
N VAL A 77 2.28 -1.87 -0.88
CA VAL A 77 1.79 -0.57 -0.44
C VAL A 77 2.98 0.37 -0.32
N LEU A 78 2.97 1.45 -1.09
CA LEU A 78 4.06 2.41 -1.22
C LEU A 78 3.60 3.79 -0.74
N GLU A 79 4.52 4.56 -0.17
CA GLU A 79 4.25 5.96 0.14
C GLU A 79 4.07 6.79 -1.14
N VAL A 80 3.16 7.77 -1.07
CA VAL A 80 3.00 8.74 -2.17
C VAL A 80 4.22 9.68 -2.18
N PRO A 81 4.90 9.89 -3.32
CA PRO A 81 5.99 10.84 -3.43
C PRO A 81 5.51 12.25 -3.05
N LYS A 82 6.20 12.90 -2.12
CA LYS A 82 5.89 14.29 -1.75
C LYS A 82 6.21 15.21 -2.94
N PRO A 83 5.30 16.13 -3.33
CA PRO A 83 5.65 17.16 -4.28
C PRO A 83 6.80 18.00 -3.70
N LYS A 84 7.80 18.30 -4.54
CA LYS A 84 8.93 19.17 -4.20
C LYS A 84 8.49 20.63 -4.08
#